data_AF-J2WGH1-F1
#
_entry.id   AF-J2WGH1-F1
#
_cell.length_a   1.000
_cell.length_b   1.000
_cell.length_c   1.000
_cell.angle_alpha   90.00
_cell.angle_beta   90.00
_cell.angle_gamma   90.00
#
_symmetry.space_group_name_H-M   'P 1'
#
loop_
_entity.id
_entity.type
_entity.pdbx_description
1 polymer ?
#
loop_
_entity_poly.entity_id
_entity_poly.type
_entity_poly.pdbx_seq_one_letter_code
_entity_poly.pdbx_strand_id
1 'polypeptide(L)'
;MPFAPDHYETERALERSGVPFTVLRVNCYADNIFSWLPQALSSGQWFTSSGEGCAGYVTRDEAAAAAAVLSFDAIHSCRVDVTGPEALSATAVAGIVNEVFDSPIQVISVSDEQLAEGLPAAGLPASLVELLVAMDATTRTGGVDIVSNLMSFE
;
A
#
# COMPACT_ATOMS: atom_id res chain seq x y z
N MET A 1 5.09 6.21 -7.82
CA MET A 1 3.70 5.68 -7.90
C MET A 1 2.90 6.48 -8.92
N PRO A 2 2.33 5.86 -9.97
CA PRO A 2 1.81 6.56 -11.15
C PRO A 2 0.55 7.39 -10.88
N PHE A 3 -0.24 7.03 -9.88
CA PHE A 3 -1.46 7.76 -9.50
C PHE A 3 -1.26 8.82 -8.40
N ALA A 4 -0.04 8.95 -7.85
CA ALA A 4 0.23 9.96 -6.82
C ALA A 4 0.03 11.42 -7.32
N PRO A 5 0.40 11.78 -8.57
CA PRO A 5 0.11 13.12 -9.11
C PRO A 5 -1.39 13.43 -9.17
N ASP A 6 -2.23 12.46 -9.53
CA ASP A 6 -3.69 12.67 -9.61
C ASP A 6 -4.30 12.97 -8.23
N HIS A 7 -3.85 12.26 -7.19
CA HIS A 7 -4.24 12.55 -5.80
C HIS A 7 -3.77 13.94 -5.37
N TYR A 8 -2.51 14.28 -5.63
CA TYR A 8 -1.95 15.58 -5.28
C TYR A 8 -2.72 16.73 -5.93
N GLU A 9 -2.98 16.66 -7.23
CA GLU A 9 -3.75 17.69 -7.93
C GLU A 9 -5.22 17.75 -7.47
N THR A 10 -5.81 16.62 -7.09
CA THR A 10 -7.14 16.60 -6.47
C THR A 10 -7.15 17.36 -5.14
N GLU A 11 -6.17 17.14 -4.28
CA GLU A 11 -6.05 17.89 -3.02
C GLU A 11 -5.85 19.39 -3.27
N ARG A 12 -5.02 19.76 -4.25
CA ARG A 12 -4.82 21.16 -4.65
C ARG A 12 -6.09 21.79 -5.20
N ALA A 13 -6.89 21.04 -5.94
CA ALA A 13 -8.19 21.49 -6.42
C ALA A 13 -9.19 21.74 -5.27
N LEU A 14 -9.21 20.85 -4.27
CA LEU A 14 -10.00 21.03 -3.04
C LEU A 14 -9.59 22.30 -2.29
N GLU A 15 -8.29 22.53 -2.10
CA GLU A 15 -7.77 23.76 -1.47
C GLU A 15 -8.20 25.03 -2.21
N ARG A 16 -8.13 25.04 -3.54
CA ARG A 16 -8.51 26.20 -4.37
C ARG A 16 -10.02 26.45 -4.38
N SER A 17 -10.83 25.43 -4.08
CA SER A 17 -12.30 25.52 -4.16
C SER A 17 -12.91 26.37 -3.04
N GLY A 18 -12.23 26.51 -1.89
CA GLY A 18 -12.79 27.13 -0.69
C GLY A 18 -13.91 26.34 -0.01
N VAL A 19 -14.24 25.15 -0.51
CA VAL A 19 -15.19 24.21 0.11
C VAL A 19 -14.51 23.51 1.28
N PRO A 20 -15.12 23.42 2.47
CA PRO A 20 -14.58 22.59 3.55
C PRO A 20 -14.42 21.13 3.10
N PHE A 21 -13.25 20.55 3.34
CA PHE A 21 -12.95 19.19 2.91
C PHE A 21 -12.16 18.43 3.97
N THR A 22 -12.21 17.11 3.91
CA THR A 22 -11.29 16.23 4.63
C THR A 22 -10.68 15.27 3.63
N VAL A 23 -9.35 15.17 3.60
CA VAL A 23 -8.64 14.23 2.73
C VAL A 23 -8.23 13.03 3.55
N LEU A 24 -8.66 11.85 3.09
CA LEU A 24 -8.21 10.56 3.60
C LEU A 24 -7.09 10.03 2.73
N ARG A 25 -5.87 10.08 3.24
CA ARG A 25 -4.69 9.51 2.60
C ARG A 25 -4.55 8.08 3.08
N VAL A 26 -5.33 7.20 2.47
CA VAL A 26 -5.28 5.77 2.75
C VAL A 26 -4.00 5.19 2.20
N ASN A 27 -3.23 4.54 3.06
CA ASN A 27 -1.97 3.89 2.71
C ASN A 27 -2.23 2.53 2.01
N CYS A 28 -1.24 1.66 1.92
CA CYS A 28 -1.35 0.41 1.16
C CYS A 28 -2.44 -0.54 1.71
N TYR A 29 -3.31 -1.04 0.83
CA TYR A 29 -4.32 -2.01 1.25
C TYR A 29 -3.71 -3.39 1.55
N ALA A 30 -3.90 -3.89 2.77
CA ALA A 30 -3.51 -5.25 3.17
C ALA A 30 -4.19 -6.31 2.29
N ASP A 31 -5.43 -6.07 1.90
CA ASP A 31 -6.22 -6.92 1.01
C ASP A 31 -5.53 -7.17 -0.36
N ASN A 32 -4.66 -6.28 -0.82
CA ASN A 32 -3.94 -6.47 -2.08
C ASN A 32 -2.93 -7.62 -1.99
N ILE A 33 -2.54 -8.06 -0.80
CA ILE A 33 -1.69 -9.24 -0.57
C ILE A 33 -2.30 -10.50 -1.20
N PHE A 34 -3.63 -10.64 -1.14
CA PHE A 34 -4.33 -11.79 -1.70
C PHE A 34 -4.20 -11.91 -3.22
N SER A 35 -3.78 -10.85 -3.93
CA SER A 35 -3.59 -10.90 -5.38
C SER A 35 -2.35 -11.69 -5.81
N TRP A 36 -1.27 -11.67 -5.02
CA TRP A 36 -0.03 -12.38 -5.31
C TRP A 36 0.17 -13.62 -4.43
N LEU A 37 -0.54 -13.71 -3.30
CA LEU A 37 -0.41 -14.80 -2.33
C LEU A 37 -0.54 -16.21 -2.94
N PRO A 38 -1.50 -16.52 -3.84
CA PRO A 38 -1.60 -17.85 -4.43
C PRO A 38 -0.33 -18.29 -5.18
N GLN A 39 0.29 -17.36 -5.92
CA GLN A 39 1.53 -17.62 -6.65
C GLN A 39 2.68 -17.89 -5.67
N ALA A 40 2.81 -17.07 -4.63
CA ALA A 40 3.86 -17.20 -3.63
C ALA A 40 3.74 -18.50 -2.81
N LEU A 41 2.52 -18.91 -2.46
CA LEU A 41 2.25 -20.20 -1.82
C LEU A 41 2.59 -21.37 -2.74
N SER A 42 2.28 -21.26 -4.04
CA SER A 42 2.57 -22.32 -5.00
C SER A 42 4.07 -22.47 -5.31
N SER A 43 4.82 -21.37 -5.37
CA SER A 43 6.25 -21.37 -5.72
C SER A 43 7.17 -21.45 -4.52
N GLY A 44 6.68 -21.09 -3.33
CA GLY A 44 7.51 -20.82 -2.15
C GLY A 44 8.33 -19.53 -2.28
N GLN A 45 8.03 -18.66 -3.24
CA GLN A 45 8.83 -17.48 -3.56
C GLN A 45 7.96 -16.25 -3.84
N TRP A 46 8.30 -15.14 -3.19
CA TRP A 46 7.76 -13.83 -3.49
C TRP A 46 8.86 -12.93 -4.04
N PHE A 47 8.77 -12.60 -5.33
CA PHE A 47 9.68 -11.67 -5.99
C PHE A 47 9.18 -10.24 -5.81
N THR A 48 10.07 -9.35 -5.37
CA THR A 48 9.76 -7.93 -5.18
C THR A 48 11.01 -7.10 -5.43
N SER A 49 10.82 -5.88 -5.94
CA SER A 49 11.86 -4.88 -6.03
C SER A 49 11.79 -3.86 -4.89
N SER A 50 10.96 -4.06 -3.86
CA SER A 50 10.81 -3.11 -2.74
C SER A 50 12.07 -2.95 -1.89
N GLY A 51 13.04 -3.87 -2.00
CA GLY A 51 14.21 -3.93 -1.11
C GLY A 51 13.77 -4.00 0.36
N GLU A 52 14.47 -3.26 1.22
CA GLU A 52 14.16 -3.14 2.65
C GLU A 52 13.06 -2.11 2.96
N GLY A 53 12.39 -1.57 1.93
CA GLY A 53 11.30 -0.61 2.11
C GLY A 53 10.11 -1.22 2.85
N CYS A 54 9.40 -0.38 3.60
CA CYS A 54 8.24 -0.76 4.38
C CYS A 54 6.97 -0.04 3.92
N ALA A 55 5.81 -0.64 4.19
CA ALA A 55 4.51 -0.02 3.96
C ALA A 55 3.60 -0.14 5.19
N GLY A 56 2.87 0.93 5.52
CA GLY A 56 1.82 0.93 6.53
C GLY A 56 0.54 0.31 5.98
N TYR A 57 0.34 -1.00 6.17
CA TYR A 57 -0.81 -1.72 5.60
C TYR A 57 -2.10 -1.48 6.37
N VAL A 58 -3.19 -1.17 5.65
CA VAL A 58 -4.53 -0.98 6.21
C VAL A 58 -5.55 -1.82 5.45
N THR A 59 -6.55 -2.38 6.12
CA THR A 59 -7.62 -3.11 5.41
C THR A 59 -8.64 -2.15 4.79
N ARG A 60 -9.36 -2.60 3.76
CA ARG A 60 -10.46 -1.82 3.18
C ARG A 60 -11.57 -1.52 4.21
N ASP A 61 -11.82 -2.45 5.13
CA ASP A 61 -12.81 -2.28 6.19
C ASP A 61 -12.38 -1.22 7.20
N GLU A 62 -11.11 -1.19 7.61
CA GLU A 62 -10.55 -0.14 8.47
C GLU A 62 -10.58 1.23 7.78
N ALA A 63 -10.22 1.29 6.49
CA ALA A 63 -10.31 2.52 5.71
C ALA A 63 -11.75 3.03 5.60
N ALA A 64 -12.73 2.13 5.40
CA ALA A 64 -14.15 2.47 5.38
C ALA A 64 -14.64 2.95 6.76
N ALA A 65 -14.20 2.31 7.84
CA ALA A 65 -14.51 2.74 9.20
C ALA A 65 -13.95 4.13 9.51
N ALA A 66 -12.69 4.41 9.12
CA ALA A 66 -12.08 5.73 9.25
C ALA A 66 -12.88 6.80 8.49
N ALA A 67 -13.30 6.49 7.25
CA ALA A 67 -14.14 7.38 6.47
C ALA A 67 -15.50 7.65 7.12
N ALA A 68 -16.13 6.62 7.69
CA ALA A 68 -17.42 6.75 8.37
C ALA A 68 -17.32 7.63 9.63
N VAL A 69 -16.29 7.43 10.46
CA VAL A 69 -16.06 8.22 11.68
C VAL A 69 -15.82 9.70 11.33
N LEU A 70 -14.96 9.97 10.36
CA LEU A 70 -14.61 11.33 9.94
C LEU A 70 -15.72 12.04 9.15
N SER A 71 -16.74 11.30 8.72
CA SER A 71 -17.96 11.90 8.15
C SER A 71 -18.95 12.35 9.22
N PHE A 72 -18.84 11.82 10.45
CA PHE A 72 -19.78 12.07 11.54
C PHE A 72 -19.35 13.26 12.41
N ASP A 73 -18.05 13.34 12.70
CA ASP A 73 -17.45 14.48 13.37
C ASP A 73 -17.02 15.47 12.29
N ALA A 74 -17.57 16.68 12.31
CA ALA A 74 -17.34 17.72 11.31
C ALA A 74 -15.92 18.29 11.39
N ILE A 75 -14.89 17.43 11.35
CA ILE A 75 -13.51 17.87 11.16
C ILE A 75 -13.47 18.42 9.74
N HIS A 76 -13.32 19.74 9.66
CA HIS A 76 -13.27 20.45 8.41
C HIS A 76 -11.84 20.92 8.16
N SER A 77 -11.39 20.75 6.93
CA SER A 77 -10.11 21.25 6.42
C SER A 77 -8.88 20.55 7.00
N CYS A 78 -8.94 19.24 7.18
CA CYS A 78 -7.78 18.44 7.60
C CYS A 78 -7.36 17.39 6.56
N ARG A 79 -6.13 16.90 6.73
CA ARG A 79 -5.59 15.74 6.03
C ARG A 79 -5.31 14.69 7.08
N VAL A 80 -5.77 13.48 6.83
CA VAL A 80 -5.62 12.35 7.74
C VAL A 80 -4.95 11.22 6.98
N ASP A 81 -3.76 10.83 7.43
CA ASP A 81 -3.10 9.62 6.96
C ASP A 81 -3.76 8.42 7.64
N VAL A 82 -4.28 7.50 6.84
CA VAL A 82 -4.96 6.29 7.30
C VAL A 82 -4.05 5.10 7.04
N THR A 83 -3.46 4.58 8.10
CA THR A 83 -2.36 3.61 8.06
C THR A 83 -2.62 2.46 9.02
N GLY A 84 -1.90 1.36 8.85
CA GLY A 84 -1.80 0.32 9.87
C GLY A 84 -0.99 0.77 11.08
N PRO A 85 -1.00 -0.01 12.18
CA PRO A 85 -0.30 0.33 13.43
C PRO A 85 1.23 0.27 13.30
N GLU A 86 1.76 -0.36 12.25
CA GLU A 86 3.17 -0.48 11.97
C GLU A 86 3.44 -0.53 10.46
N ALA A 87 4.66 -0.21 10.06
CA ALA A 87 5.12 -0.37 8.68
C ALA A 87 5.87 -1.70 8.54
N LEU A 88 5.45 -2.51 7.57
CA LEU A 88 6.00 -3.85 7.37
C LEU A 88 6.80 -3.93 6.06
N SER A 89 7.96 -4.57 6.11
CA SER A 89 8.72 -4.95 4.92
C SER A 89 8.12 -6.19 4.26
N ALA A 90 8.52 -6.48 3.03
CA ALA A 90 8.12 -7.71 2.35
C ALA A 90 8.50 -8.96 3.16
N THR A 91 9.68 -8.98 3.78
CA THR A 91 10.14 -10.09 4.63
C THR A 91 9.26 -10.27 5.87
N ALA A 92 8.81 -9.18 6.49
CA ALA A 92 7.91 -9.24 7.64
C ALA A 92 6.52 -9.78 7.24
N VAL A 93 5.97 -9.30 6.11
CA VAL A 93 4.71 -9.82 5.57
C VAL A 93 4.81 -11.31 5.21
N ALA A 94 5.90 -11.73 4.56
CA ALA A 94 6.13 -13.14 4.26
C ALA A 94 6.23 -13.99 5.55
N GLY A 95 6.86 -13.47 6.61
CA GLY A 95 6.91 -14.12 7.92
C GLY A 95 5.52 -14.40 8.51
N ILE A 96 4.63 -13.40 8.48
CA ILE A 96 3.24 -13.54 8.93
C ILE A 96 2.50 -14.59 8.10
N VAL A 97 2.64 -14.54 6.78
CA VAL A 97 2.02 -15.52 5.88
C VAL A 97 2.53 -16.94 6.17
N ASN A 98 3.84 -17.09 6.36
CA ASN A 98 4.45 -18.39 6.65
C ASN A 98 3.92 -19.00 7.94
N GLU A 99 3.73 -18.18 8.98
CA GLU A 99 3.13 -18.60 10.25
C GLU A 99 1.67 -19.05 10.08
N VAL A 100 0.87 -18.29 9.32
CA VAL A 100 -0.56 -18.57 9.14
C VAL A 100 -0.82 -19.80 8.26
N PHE A 101 -0.02 -19.98 7.20
CA PHE A 101 -0.26 -21.01 6.19
C PHE A 101 0.68 -22.22 6.30
N ASP A 102 1.61 -22.25 7.25
CA ASP A 102 2.64 -23.28 7.39
C ASP A 102 3.38 -23.54 6.05
N SER A 103 3.77 -22.45 5.39
CA SER A 103 4.42 -22.47 4.08
C SER A 103 5.75 -21.72 4.15
N PRO A 104 6.85 -22.21 3.56
CA PRO A 104 8.16 -21.56 3.65
C PRO A 104 8.38 -20.56 2.50
N ILE A 105 7.60 -19.48 2.43
CA ILE A 105 7.79 -18.44 1.41
C ILE A 105 9.09 -17.67 1.68
N GLN A 106 9.94 -17.59 0.66
CA GLN A 106 11.14 -16.76 0.66
C GLN A 106 10.92 -15.49 -0.16
N VAL A 107 11.31 -14.35 0.40
CA VAL A 107 11.34 -13.08 -0.34
C VAL A 107 12.60 -13.02 -1.17
N ILE A 108 12.45 -12.84 -2.48
CA ILE A 108 13.53 -12.72 -3.44
C ILE A 108 13.59 -11.28 -3.93
N SER A 109 14.61 -10.56 -3.49
CA SER A 109 14.87 -9.20 -3.99
C SER A 109 15.34 -9.26 -5.43
N VAL A 110 14.69 -8.49 -6.30
CA VAL A 110 15.02 -8.35 -7.72
C VAL A 110 15.11 -6.87 -8.12
N SER A 111 15.65 -6.57 -9.30
CA SER A 111 15.60 -5.21 -9.86
C SER A 111 14.19 -4.89 -10.38
N ASP A 112 13.91 -3.61 -10.62
CA ASP A 112 12.65 -3.18 -11.23
C ASP A 112 12.48 -3.80 -12.63
N GLU A 113 13.56 -3.92 -13.40
CA GLU A 113 13.57 -4.57 -14.72
C GLU A 113 13.25 -6.06 -14.61
N GLN A 114 13.89 -6.76 -13.68
CA GLN A 114 13.64 -8.19 -13.46
C GLN A 114 12.21 -8.46 -13.00
N LEU A 115 11.66 -7.60 -12.14
CA LEU A 115 10.25 -7.69 -11.73
C LEU A 115 9.32 -7.45 -12.94
N ALA A 116 9.59 -6.41 -13.74
CA ALA A 116 8.82 -6.10 -14.94
C ALA A 116 8.85 -7.22 -15.98
N GLU A 117 9.97 -7.92 -16.13
CA GLU A 117 10.13 -9.06 -17.05
C GLU A 117 9.40 -10.32 -16.56
N GLY A 118 9.34 -10.54 -15.25
CA GLY A 118 8.74 -11.75 -14.66
C GLY A 118 7.21 -11.72 -14.58
N LEU A 119 6.61 -10.57 -14.30
CA LEU A 119 5.16 -10.44 -14.08
C LEU A 119 4.27 -10.80 -15.30
N PRO A 120 4.66 -10.53 -16.56
CA PRO A 120 3.91 -10.99 -17.73
C PRO A 120 3.76 -12.51 -17.80
N ALA A 121 4.77 -13.27 -17.35
CA ALA A 121 4.71 -14.74 -17.32
C ALA A 121 3.66 -15.26 -16.31
N ALA A 122 3.30 -14.44 -15.31
CA ALA A 122 2.20 -14.70 -14.39
C ALA A 122 0.83 -14.23 -14.92
N GLY A 123 0.74 -13.79 -16.18
CA GLY A 123 -0.51 -13.42 -16.86
C GLY A 123 -0.98 -11.99 -16.59
N LEU A 124 -0.12 -11.12 -16.02
CA LEU A 124 -0.49 -9.74 -15.72
C LEU A 124 -0.42 -8.86 -16.98
N PRO A 125 -1.40 -7.95 -17.19
CA PRO A 125 -1.36 -6.99 -18.29
C PRO A 125 -0.30 -5.92 -18.03
N ALA A 126 0.26 -5.34 -19.11
CA ALA A 126 1.35 -4.36 -19.04
C ALA A 126 1.07 -3.19 -18.09
N SER A 127 -0.14 -2.64 -18.09
CA SER A 127 -0.52 -1.54 -17.19
C SER A 127 -0.43 -1.91 -15.71
N LEU A 128 -0.69 -3.17 -15.35
CA LEU A 128 -0.57 -3.64 -13.97
C LEU A 128 0.90 -3.91 -13.62
N VAL A 129 1.71 -4.37 -14.57
CA VAL A 129 3.17 -4.53 -14.39
C VAL A 129 3.81 -3.18 -14.07
N GLU A 130 3.53 -2.15 -14.87
CA GLU A 130 4.03 -0.78 -14.64
C GLU A 130 3.60 -0.24 -13.28
N LEU A 131 2.34 -0.50 -12.89
CA LEU A 131 1.80 -0.10 -11.60
C LEU A 131 2.56 -0.75 -10.44
N LEU A 132 2.74 -2.08 -10.47
CA LEU A 132 3.38 -2.84 -9.40
C LEU A 132 4.85 -2.46 -9.23
N VAL A 133 5.60 -2.35 -10.33
CA VAL A 133 7.01 -1.91 -10.29
C VAL A 133 7.11 -0.49 -9.70
N ALA A 134 6.23 0.42 -10.11
CA ALA A 134 6.22 1.77 -9.56
C ALA A 134 5.76 1.83 -8.10
N MET A 135 4.96 0.88 -7.63
CA MET A 135 4.61 0.74 -6.21
C MET A 135 5.84 0.26 -5.42
N ASP A 136 6.52 -0.80 -5.85
CA ASP A 136 7.74 -1.31 -5.21
C ASP A 136 8.83 -0.25 -5.16
N ALA A 137 9.03 0.51 -6.24
CA ALA A 137 9.97 1.64 -6.26
C ALA A 137 9.61 2.72 -5.23
N THR A 138 8.32 2.99 -5.03
CA THR A 138 7.85 3.97 -4.03
C THR A 138 8.08 3.46 -2.60
N THR A 139 7.75 2.19 -2.34
CA THR A 139 8.02 1.50 -1.08
C THR A 139 9.49 1.51 -0.74
N ARG A 140 10.35 1.17 -1.71
CA ARG A 140 11.82 1.16 -1.56
C ARG A 140 12.39 2.50 -1.13
N THR A 141 11.77 3.60 -1.55
CA THR A 141 12.18 4.96 -1.18
C THR A 141 11.52 5.51 0.09
N GLY A 142 10.72 4.70 0.80
CA GLY A 142 10.00 5.13 2.01
C GLY A 142 8.76 5.98 1.73
N GLY A 143 8.23 5.99 0.50
CA GLY A 143 7.07 6.81 0.15
C GLY A 143 5.74 6.37 0.81
N VAL A 144 5.73 5.21 1.46
CA VAL A 144 4.55 4.58 2.07
C VAL A 144 4.85 3.99 3.47
N ASP A 145 5.99 4.32 4.07
CA ASP A 145 6.38 3.86 5.42
C ASP A 145 5.70 4.64 6.56
N ILE A 146 4.76 5.52 6.20
CA ILE A 146 4.01 6.36 7.12
C ILE A 146 3.17 5.49 8.06
N VAL A 147 3.33 5.74 9.36
CA VAL A 147 2.52 5.19 10.45
C VAL A 147 1.92 6.36 11.22
N SER A 148 0.61 6.33 11.41
CA SER A 148 -0.16 7.38 12.09
C SER A 148 -0.98 6.78 13.23
N ASN A 149 -0.99 7.47 14.37
CA ASN A 149 -1.89 7.14 15.47
C ASN A 149 -3.24 7.83 15.22
N LEU A 150 -4.13 7.17 14.46
CA LEU A 150 -5.51 7.64 14.23
C LEU A 150 -6.35 7.81 15.51
N MET A 151 -5.84 7.40 16.68
CA MET A 151 -6.52 7.52 17.98
C MET A 151 -6.12 8.75 18.79
N SER A 152 -5.26 9.64 18.27
CA SER A 152 -4.88 10.88 18.96
C SER A 152 -5.63 12.08 18.37
N PHE A 153 -6.88 12.28 18.78
CA PHE A 153 -7.53 13.58 18.67
C PHE A 153 -7.25 14.33 19.98
N GLU A 154 -6.36 15.31 19.97
CA GLU A 154 -6.29 16.35 21.02
C GLU A 154 -7.21 17.52 20.68
#